data_AF-A0A420ZCJ1-F1
#
_entry.id   AF-A0A420ZCJ1-F1
#
_cell.length_a   1.000
_cell.length_b   1.000
_cell.length_c   1.000
_cell.angle_alpha   90.00
_cell.angle_beta   90.00
_cell.angle_gamma   90.00
#
_symmetry.space_group_name_H-M   'P 1'
#
loop_
_entity.id
_entity.type
_entity.pdbx_description
1 polymer ?
#
loop_
_entity_poly.entity_id
_entity_poly.type
_entity_poly.pdbx_seq_one_letter_code
_entity_poly.pdbx_strand_id
1 'polypeptide(L)'
;MNVVWIVLILLAIYLISKNDPVIANYLKERIEGFKKYADDEKIKVLLPQLETAIEEAQEDNRWSILEIVKVIILLDKIQRRINEINEEEPEPEPEPEPNPYKWVKGILTLNPIPSAKEIWDMGFNVLLPYGYRYDSQKQFIKEYAQLGGKIIAEYKFPQDLLSEVENSVIAYCLLDEPDCRRKDIDEMEEWVKILRGKTGKPIGCVLCGGDIGCGYGGKAEWIKFINTKLDFVMLSCYPYATFIEEGKETEEMERCLEKEWKGIKVPIIPVLQAHWTEKYHLRRPNPEEQVEFWNSKNYGYIVYPWRDESSGVKDDKERWEKAING
;
A
#
# COMPACT_ATOMS: atom_id res chain seq x y z
N MET A 1 -18.06 -7.64 4.00
CA MET A 1 -18.34 -7.14 5.37
C MET A 1 -18.16 -8.31 6.33
N ASN A 2 -17.45 -8.14 7.45
CA ASN A 2 -17.22 -9.28 8.36
C ASN A 2 -18.54 -9.64 9.07
N VAL A 3 -19.22 -10.65 8.53
CA VAL A 3 -20.61 -11.09 8.77
C VAL A 3 -20.92 -11.34 10.25
N VAL A 4 -19.89 -11.65 11.03
CA VAL A 4 -19.93 -11.80 12.50
C VAL A 4 -20.69 -10.63 13.17
N TRP A 5 -20.57 -9.41 12.64
CA TRP A 5 -21.19 -8.22 13.22
C TRP A 5 -22.67 -8.01 12.87
N ILE A 6 -23.15 -8.39 11.68
CA ILE A 6 -24.60 -8.35 11.37
C ILE A 6 -25.35 -9.39 12.19
N VAL A 7 -24.73 -10.55 12.37
CA VAL A 7 -25.36 -11.68 13.05
C VAL A 7 -25.49 -11.41 14.54
N LEU A 8 -24.50 -10.80 15.20
CA LEU A 8 -24.63 -10.33 16.59
C LEU A 8 -25.70 -9.23 16.76
N ILE A 9 -25.91 -8.41 15.74
CA ILE A 9 -26.92 -7.33 15.75
C ILE A 9 -28.34 -7.91 15.62
N LEU A 10 -28.56 -8.89 14.75
CA LEU A 10 -29.83 -9.64 14.69
C LEU A 10 -30.06 -10.48 15.94
N LEU A 11 -28.99 -11.04 16.54
CA LEU A 11 -29.02 -11.78 17.82
C LEU A 11 -29.57 -10.92 18.97
N ALA A 12 -29.29 -9.62 18.97
CA ALA A 12 -29.77 -8.68 19.99
C ALA A 12 -31.21 -8.18 19.74
N ILE A 13 -31.59 -7.98 18.48
CA ILE A 13 -32.93 -7.51 18.07
C ILE A 13 -33.99 -8.58 18.34
N TYR A 14 -33.59 -9.84 18.17
CA TYR A 14 -34.38 -11.02 18.47
C TYR A 14 -34.73 -11.23 19.94
N LEU A 15 -33.80 -10.93 20.85
CA LEU A 15 -33.97 -11.19 22.29
C LEU A 15 -35.07 -10.32 22.94
N ILE A 16 -35.62 -9.34 22.20
CA ILE A 16 -36.45 -8.26 22.76
C ILE A 16 -37.85 -8.14 22.12
N SER A 17 -38.05 -8.43 20.84
CA SER A 17 -39.30 -8.02 20.18
C SER A 17 -40.20 -9.18 19.72
N LYS A 18 -41.36 -9.28 20.37
CA LYS A 18 -42.55 -9.95 19.82
C LYS A 18 -42.95 -9.26 18.51
N ASN A 19 -43.15 -10.03 17.45
CA ASN A 19 -43.81 -9.60 16.21
C ASN A 19 -43.33 -8.25 15.64
N ASP A 20 -42.02 -8.10 15.39
CA ASP A 20 -41.55 -6.97 14.60
C ASP A 20 -41.76 -7.25 13.09
N PRO A 21 -42.72 -6.60 12.42
CA PRO A 21 -42.96 -6.76 10.99
C PRO A 21 -41.75 -6.36 10.12
N VAL A 22 -40.80 -5.59 10.65
CA VAL A 22 -39.56 -5.22 9.95
C VAL A 22 -38.66 -6.45 9.77
N ILE A 23 -38.53 -7.30 10.79
CA ILE A 23 -37.70 -8.52 10.70
C ILE A 23 -38.36 -9.53 9.77
N ALA A 24 -39.68 -9.69 9.89
CA ALA A 24 -40.45 -10.56 8.99
C ALA A 24 -40.33 -10.10 7.53
N ASN A 25 -40.42 -8.79 7.26
CA ASN A 25 -40.21 -8.23 5.93
C ASN A 25 -38.76 -8.41 5.45
N TYR A 26 -37.77 -8.18 6.30
CA TYR A 26 -36.36 -8.38 5.95
C TYR A 26 -36.06 -9.84 5.57
N LEU A 27 -36.53 -10.80 6.36
CA LEU A 27 -36.38 -12.22 6.05
C LEU A 27 -37.11 -12.59 4.75
N LYS A 28 -38.32 -12.07 4.55
CA LYS A 28 -39.08 -12.28 3.32
C LYS A 28 -38.36 -11.72 2.07
N GLU A 29 -37.82 -10.51 2.16
CA GLU A 29 -37.02 -9.91 1.08
C GLU A 29 -35.74 -10.71 0.79
N ARG A 30 -35.07 -11.21 1.84
CA ARG A 30 -33.87 -12.06 1.69
C ARG A 30 -34.19 -13.39 1.02
N ILE A 31 -35.24 -14.09 1.46
CA ILE A 31 -35.68 -15.35 0.86
C ILE A 31 -36.05 -15.14 -0.61
N GLU A 32 -36.78 -14.07 -0.92
CA GLU A 32 -37.14 -13.75 -2.31
C GLU A 32 -35.91 -13.46 -3.17
N GLY A 33 -34.90 -12.79 -2.60
CA GLY A 33 -33.59 -12.62 -3.23
C GLY A 33 -32.87 -13.95 -3.53
N PHE A 34 -33.01 -14.94 -2.66
CA PHE A 34 -32.38 -16.27 -2.82
C PHE A 34 -33.08 -17.15 -3.86
N LYS A 35 -34.40 -16.99 -4.07
CA LYS A 35 -35.14 -17.76 -5.08
C LYS A 35 -34.61 -17.60 -6.50
N LYS A 36 -33.89 -16.51 -6.79
CA LYS A 36 -33.17 -16.31 -8.07
C LYS A 36 -32.10 -17.38 -8.35
N TYR A 37 -31.65 -18.08 -7.32
CA TYR A 37 -30.63 -19.13 -7.39
C TYR A 37 -31.21 -20.52 -7.09
N ALA A 38 -32.53 -20.70 -7.15
CA ALA A 38 -33.21 -21.95 -6.78
C ALA A 38 -32.85 -23.15 -7.67
N ASP A 39 -32.24 -22.91 -8.85
CA ASP A 39 -31.77 -23.95 -9.75
C ASP A 39 -30.41 -24.56 -9.33
N ASP A 40 -29.66 -23.93 -8.41
CA ASP A 40 -28.44 -24.51 -7.85
C ASP A 40 -28.77 -25.68 -6.92
N GLU A 41 -28.10 -26.82 -7.13
CA GLU A 41 -28.39 -28.07 -6.41
C GLU A 41 -28.31 -27.94 -4.88
N LYS A 42 -27.41 -27.09 -4.36
CA LYS A 42 -27.26 -26.88 -2.90
C LYS A 42 -28.31 -25.91 -2.39
N ILE A 43 -28.58 -24.82 -3.10
CA ILE A 43 -29.61 -23.84 -2.69
C ILE A 43 -31.00 -24.47 -2.75
N LYS A 44 -31.27 -25.33 -3.74
CA LYS A 44 -32.52 -26.09 -3.88
C LYS A 44 -32.84 -26.96 -2.66
N VAL A 45 -31.82 -27.42 -1.94
CA VAL A 45 -31.97 -28.20 -0.70
C VAL A 45 -32.08 -27.30 0.53
N LEU A 46 -31.31 -26.21 0.59
CA LEU A 46 -31.22 -25.34 1.77
C LEU A 46 -32.37 -24.35 1.89
N LEU A 47 -32.92 -23.87 0.77
CA LEU A 47 -33.97 -22.85 0.76
C LEU A 47 -35.28 -23.36 1.40
N PRO A 48 -35.80 -24.57 1.07
CA PRO A 48 -36.97 -25.11 1.77
C PRO A 48 -36.73 -25.32 3.27
N GLN A 49 -35.51 -25.70 3.68
CA GLN A 49 -35.18 -25.85 5.10
C GLN A 49 -35.21 -24.52 5.86
N LEU A 50 -34.78 -23.43 5.21
CA LEU A 50 -34.86 -22.08 5.77
C LEU A 50 -36.31 -21.61 5.90
N GLU A 51 -37.15 -21.87 4.88
CA GLU A 51 -38.57 -21.53 4.90
C GLU A 51 -39.30 -22.28 6.03
N THR A 52 -39.12 -23.60 6.14
CA THR A 52 -39.69 -24.40 7.23
C THR A 52 -39.21 -23.93 8.61
N ALA A 53 -37.91 -23.64 8.78
CA ALA A 53 -37.38 -23.17 10.05
C ALA A 53 -37.94 -21.80 10.48
N ILE A 54 -38.32 -20.96 9.52
CA ILE A 54 -38.95 -19.66 9.79
C ILE A 54 -40.43 -19.83 10.10
N GLU A 55 -41.14 -20.72 9.40
CA GLU A 55 -42.55 -21.04 9.66
C GLU A 55 -42.73 -21.66 11.05
N GLU A 56 -41.92 -22.66 11.40
CA GLU A 56 -41.91 -23.29 12.73
C GLU A 56 -41.67 -22.24 13.83
N ALA A 57 -40.75 -21.31 13.61
CA ALA A 57 -40.45 -20.25 14.58
C ALA A 57 -41.57 -19.18 14.69
N GLN A 58 -42.43 -19.07 13.69
CA GLN A 58 -43.56 -18.13 13.68
C GLN A 58 -44.83 -18.69 14.34
N GLU A 59 -45.04 -20.02 14.30
CA GLU A 59 -46.24 -20.65 14.88
C GLU A 59 -46.36 -20.46 16.40
N ASP A 60 -45.23 -20.39 17.11
CA ASP A 60 -45.21 -20.28 18.58
C ASP A 60 -45.18 -18.83 19.12
N ASN A 61 -45.19 -17.81 18.25
CA ASN A 61 -45.13 -16.38 18.60
C ASN A 61 -43.97 -16.01 19.55
N ARG A 62 -43.01 -16.93 19.69
CA ARG A 62 -41.79 -16.86 20.48
C ARG A 62 -40.81 -17.78 19.80
N TRP A 63 -39.59 -17.32 19.84
CA TRP A 63 -38.58 -17.69 18.90
C TRP A 63 -37.48 -18.12 19.89
N SER A 64 -37.18 -19.41 19.97
CA SER A 64 -36.16 -19.93 20.89
C SER A 64 -34.76 -19.56 20.41
N ILE A 65 -33.78 -19.48 21.31
CA ILE A 65 -32.38 -19.21 20.93
C ILE A 65 -31.89 -20.24 19.90
N LEU A 66 -32.33 -21.50 20.03
CA LEU A 66 -31.95 -22.58 19.13
C LEU A 66 -32.48 -22.37 17.70
N GLU A 67 -33.71 -21.87 17.55
CA GLU A 67 -34.32 -21.56 16.25
C GLU A 67 -33.63 -20.40 15.55
N ILE A 68 -33.22 -19.33 16.28
CA ILE A 68 -32.40 -18.26 15.67
C ILE A 68 -31.15 -18.85 15.06
N VAL A 69 -30.46 -19.68 15.84
CA VAL A 69 -29.14 -20.18 15.48
C VAL A 69 -29.26 -21.05 14.23
N LYS A 70 -30.32 -21.87 14.13
CA LYS A 70 -30.63 -22.64 12.93
C LYS A 70 -30.86 -21.72 11.71
N VAL A 71 -31.69 -20.68 11.85
CA VAL A 71 -31.98 -19.72 10.76
C VAL A 71 -30.72 -18.98 10.32
N ILE A 72 -29.89 -18.49 11.26
CA ILE A 72 -28.62 -17.82 10.98
C ILE A 72 -27.68 -18.74 10.19
N ILE A 73 -27.55 -20.00 10.61
CA ILE A 73 -26.67 -20.97 9.94
C ILE A 73 -27.13 -21.22 8.51
N LEU A 74 -28.44 -21.35 8.29
CA LEU A 74 -29.01 -21.55 6.95
C LEU A 74 -28.83 -20.33 6.05
N LEU A 75 -29.04 -19.12 6.59
CA LEU A 75 -28.78 -17.85 5.89
C LEU A 75 -27.30 -17.73 5.48
N ASP A 76 -26.36 -18.05 6.37
CA ASP A 76 -24.93 -18.00 6.08
C ASP A 76 -24.54 -19.02 5.00
N LYS A 77 -25.03 -20.27 5.10
CA LYS A 77 -24.76 -21.30 4.10
C LYS A 77 -25.26 -20.92 2.70
N ILE A 78 -26.48 -20.40 2.61
CA ILE A 78 -27.05 -19.95 1.33
C ILE A 78 -26.27 -18.74 0.80
N GLN A 79 -25.95 -17.75 1.63
CA GLN A 79 -25.21 -16.56 1.20
C GLN A 79 -23.79 -16.90 0.73
N ARG A 80 -23.10 -17.85 1.38
CA ARG A 80 -21.80 -18.34 0.90
C ARG A 80 -21.92 -19.03 -0.45
N ARG A 81 -22.93 -19.89 -0.64
CA ARG A 81 -23.15 -20.55 -1.93
C ARG A 81 -23.48 -19.54 -3.03
N ILE A 82 -24.27 -18.53 -2.73
CA ILE A 82 -24.55 -17.43 -3.66
C ILE A 82 -23.27 -16.65 -4.00
N ASN A 83 -22.40 -16.42 -3.02
CA ASN A 83 -21.09 -15.82 -3.29
C ASN A 83 -20.25 -16.75 -4.19
N GLU A 84 -20.25 -18.07 -3.98
CA GLU A 84 -19.56 -19.03 -4.87
C GLU A 84 -20.15 -19.08 -6.29
N ILE A 85 -21.47 -18.86 -6.46
CA ILE A 85 -22.12 -18.82 -7.77
C ILE A 85 -21.83 -17.49 -8.48
N ASN A 86 -21.75 -16.39 -7.71
CA ASN A 86 -21.52 -15.03 -8.22
C ASN A 86 -20.04 -14.66 -8.29
N GLU A 87 -19.17 -15.44 -7.65
CA GLU A 87 -17.77 -15.53 -7.99
C GLU A 87 -17.72 -16.16 -9.38
N GLU A 88 -17.83 -15.31 -10.41
CA GLU A 88 -16.93 -15.47 -11.55
C GLU A 88 -15.57 -15.79 -10.94
N GLU A 89 -14.97 -16.93 -11.31
CA GLU A 89 -13.53 -17.11 -11.11
C GLU A 89 -12.93 -15.76 -11.49
N PRO A 90 -12.23 -15.05 -10.58
CA PRO A 90 -11.59 -13.82 -10.97
C PRO A 90 -10.76 -14.21 -12.18
N GLU A 91 -11.06 -13.60 -13.35
CA GLU A 91 -10.20 -13.75 -14.51
C GLU A 91 -8.79 -13.59 -13.96
N PRO A 92 -7.86 -14.53 -14.24
CA PRO A 92 -6.51 -14.42 -13.74
C PRO A 92 -6.08 -13.00 -14.04
N GLU A 93 -5.81 -12.21 -12.99
CA GLU A 93 -5.35 -10.84 -13.19
C GLU A 93 -4.21 -10.95 -14.20
N PRO A 94 -4.29 -10.24 -15.34
CA PRO A 94 -3.24 -10.32 -16.34
C PRO A 94 -1.93 -10.12 -15.59
N GLU A 95 -0.95 -11.00 -15.82
CA GLU A 95 0.35 -10.90 -15.15
C GLU A 95 0.76 -9.44 -15.16
N PRO A 96 0.99 -8.82 -13.99
CA PRO A 96 1.21 -7.39 -13.93
C PRO A 96 2.36 -7.07 -14.87
N GLU A 97 2.14 -6.09 -15.76
CA GLU A 97 3.20 -5.66 -16.66
C GLU A 97 4.46 -5.39 -15.84
N PRO A 98 5.64 -5.81 -16.32
CA PRO A 98 6.88 -5.64 -15.58
C PRO A 98 7.00 -4.20 -15.11
N ASN A 99 7.20 -4.00 -13.81
CA ASN A 99 7.31 -2.66 -13.24
C ASN A 99 8.33 -1.84 -14.06
N PRO A 100 7.93 -0.71 -14.67
CA PRO A 100 8.80 0.06 -15.57
C PRO A 100 10.02 0.65 -14.85
N TYR A 101 10.01 0.67 -13.51
CA TYR A 101 11.08 1.13 -12.66
C TYR A 101 11.95 0.01 -12.09
N LYS A 102 11.85 -1.24 -12.59
CA LYS A 102 12.70 -2.36 -12.14
C LYS A 102 14.21 -2.13 -12.22
N TRP A 103 14.63 -1.23 -13.10
CA TRP A 103 16.04 -0.87 -13.31
C TRP A 103 16.54 0.16 -12.29
N VAL A 104 15.65 0.78 -11.51
CA VAL A 104 15.97 1.82 -10.54
C VAL A 104 16.71 1.20 -9.36
N LYS A 105 17.95 1.62 -9.15
CA LYS A 105 18.76 1.36 -7.96
C LYS A 105 19.15 2.73 -7.43
N GLY A 106 18.31 3.33 -6.59
CA GLY A 106 18.50 4.71 -6.19
C GLY A 106 18.78 4.94 -4.72
N ILE A 107 19.08 6.21 -4.40
CA ILE A 107 19.42 6.66 -3.05
C ILE A 107 18.90 8.08 -2.81
N LEU A 108 18.52 8.39 -1.57
CA LEU A 108 18.20 9.76 -1.13
C LEU A 108 19.47 10.52 -0.72
N THR A 109 19.56 11.81 -1.02
CA THR A 109 20.66 12.66 -0.49
C THR A 109 20.34 13.18 0.92
N LEU A 110 20.64 12.40 1.95
CA LEU A 110 20.60 12.87 3.34
C LEU A 110 22.00 12.80 3.94
N ASN A 111 22.40 13.84 4.67
CA ASN A 111 23.73 13.91 5.27
C ASN A 111 23.82 13.02 6.52
N PRO A 112 24.98 12.38 6.77
CA PRO A 112 26.13 12.28 5.86
C PRO A 112 25.88 11.32 4.70
N ILE A 113 26.33 11.65 3.49
CA ILE A 113 26.28 10.76 2.32
C ILE A 113 27.72 10.57 1.80
N PRO A 114 28.11 9.38 1.29
CA PRO A 114 29.36 9.21 0.54
C PRO A 114 29.47 10.23 -0.61
N SER A 115 30.64 10.37 -1.22
CA SER A 115 30.80 11.24 -2.39
C SER A 115 29.98 10.74 -3.59
N ALA A 116 29.71 11.61 -4.57
CA ALA A 116 28.93 11.24 -5.76
C ALA A 116 29.58 10.08 -6.53
N LYS A 117 30.93 10.07 -6.60
CA LYS A 117 31.70 8.99 -7.21
C LYS A 117 31.57 7.68 -6.45
N GLU A 118 31.59 7.72 -5.12
CA GLU A 118 31.40 6.51 -4.31
C GLU A 118 30.00 5.94 -4.53
N ILE A 119 28.95 6.76 -4.45
CA ILE A 119 27.58 6.31 -4.72
C ILE A 119 27.43 5.68 -6.11
N TRP A 120 28.05 6.30 -7.12
CA TRP A 120 28.07 5.75 -8.48
C TRP A 120 28.80 4.41 -8.56
N ASP A 121 29.97 4.30 -7.93
CA ASP A 121 30.77 3.08 -7.91
C ASP A 121 30.10 1.94 -7.16
N MET A 122 29.28 2.27 -6.15
CA MET A 122 28.42 1.29 -5.47
C MET A 122 27.32 0.72 -6.38
N GLY A 123 27.06 1.32 -7.54
CA GLY A 123 26.07 0.85 -8.52
C GLY A 123 24.71 1.55 -8.42
N PHE A 124 24.57 2.59 -7.61
CA PHE A 124 23.36 3.41 -7.60
C PHE A 124 23.27 4.24 -8.89
N ASN A 125 22.13 4.16 -9.59
CA ASN A 125 21.91 4.81 -10.88
C ASN A 125 20.83 5.92 -10.87
N VAL A 126 20.08 6.05 -9.77
CA VAL A 126 19.06 7.09 -9.57
C VAL A 126 19.30 7.85 -8.26
N LEU A 127 19.19 9.16 -8.32
CA LEU A 127 19.23 10.03 -7.16
C LEU A 127 17.85 10.63 -6.89
N LEU A 128 17.41 10.55 -5.64
CA LEU A 128 16.30 11.35 -5.12
C LEU A 128 16.89 12.45 -4.23
N PRO A 129 17.25 13.61 -4.81
CA PRO A 129 17.86 14.70 -4.07
C PRO A 129 16.89 15.30 -3.07
N TYR A 130 17.28 15.29 -1.80
CA TYR A 130 16.63 16.00 -0.72
C TYR A 130 17.55 17.01 -0.06
N GLY A 131 16.92 18.07 0.42
CA GLY A 131 17.54 18.98 1.35
C GLY A 131 18.71 19.77 0.78
N TYR A 132 18.68 20.17 -0.50
CA TYR A 132 19.64 21.03 -1.24
C TYR A 132 19.76 22.48 -0.70
N ARG A 133 19.81 22.61 0.62
CA ARG A 133 19.97 23.86 1.36
C ARG A 133 21.42 24.34 1.35
N TYR A 134 22.37 23.45 1.06
CA TYR A 134 23.81 23.72 1.10
C TYR A 134 24.44 23.54 -0.28
N ASP A 135 25.44 24.38 -0.59
CA ASP A 135 26.16 24.34 -1.87
C ASP A 135 26.84 22.99 -2.13
N SER A 136 27.30 22.32 -1.06
CA SER A 136 27.89 20.99 -1.15
C SER A 136 26.93 19.93 -1.72
N GLN A 137 25.64 20.02 -1.41
CA GLN A 137 24.65 19.09 -1.95
C GLN A 137 24.29 19.44 -3.39
N LYS A 138 24.22 20.73 -3.74
CA LYS A 138 24.06 21.15 -5.14
C LYS A 138 25.23 20.63 -5.98
N GLN A 139 26.46 20.75 -5.47
CA GLN A 139 27.66 20.24 -6.12
C GLN A 139 27.63 18.72 -6.27
N PHE A 140 27.26 17.98 -5.21
CA PHE A 140 27.07 16.53 -5.27
C PHE A 140 26.10 16.12 -6.39
N ILE A 141 24.96 16.80 -6.52
CA ILE A 141 23.95 16.48 -7.53
C ILE A 141 24.50 16.69 -8.95
N LYS A 142 25.27 17.76 -9.17
CA LYS A 142 25.94 18.04 -10.45
C LYS A 142 26.96 16.97 -10.79
N GLU A 143 27.82 16.60 -9.85
CA GLU A 143 28.82 15.55 -10.03
C GLU A 143 28.17 14.20 -10.34
N TYR A 144 27.11 13.85 -9.62
CA TYR A 144 26.36 12.62 -9.87
C TYR A 144 25.73 12.60 -11.27
N ALA A 145 25.15 13.72 -11.72
CA ALA A 145 24.63 13.86 -13.07
C ALA A 145 25.73 13.72 -14.15
N GLN A 146 26.92 14.29 -13.92
CA GLN A 146 28.07 14.19 -14.83
C GLN A 146 28.59 12.75 -14.97
N LEU A 147 28.43 11.91 -13.94
CA LEU A 147 28.76 10.48 -13.99
C LEU A 147 27.72 9.66 -14.78
N GLY A 148 26.61 10.27 -15.23
CA GLY A 148 25.54 9.61 -15.96
C GLY A 148 24.34 9.23 -15.09
N GLY A 149 24.37 9.58 -13.81
CA GLY A 149 23.28 9.36 -12.87
C GLY A 149 21.98 10.03 -13.28
N LYS A 150 20.85 9.38 -12.98
CA LYS A 150 19.51 9.91 -13.22
C LYS A 150 18.93 10.55 -11.95
N ILE A 151 18.00 11.48 -12.10
CA ILE A 151 17.46 12.28 -10.99
C ILE A 151 15.93 12.23 -11.00
N ILE A 152 15.34 11.95 -9.84
CA ILE A 152 13.91 12.21 -9.57
C ILE A 152 13.85 13.54 -8.81
N ALA A 153 13.54 14.64 -9.49
CA ALA A 153 13.63 15.98 -8.90
C ALA A 153 12.39 16.32 -8.06
N GLU A 154 12.54 17.00 -6.93
CA GLU A 154 11.39 17.49 -6.16
C GLU A 154 10.59 18.58 -6.91
N TYR A 155 9.32 18.77 -6.55
CA TYR A 155 8.48 19.83 -7.12
C TYR A 155 9.11 21.22 -7.03
N LYS A 156 9.78 21.49 -5.90
CA LYS A 156 10.46 22.76 -5.61
C LYS A 156 11.96 22.73 -5.94
N PHE A 157 12.38 21.88 -6.89
CA PHE A 157 13.78 21.78 -7.28
C PHE A 157 14.33 23.16 -7.72
N PRO A 158 15.51 23.57 -7.23
CA PRO A 158 16.08 24.88 -7.54
C PRO A 158 16.27 25.05 -9.04
N GLN A 159 15.78 26.17 -9.60
CA GLN A 159 15.79 26.37 -11.05
C GLN A 159 17.20 26.57 -11.62
N ASP A 160 18.09 27.19 -10.83
CA ASP A 160 19.52 27.27 -11.13
C ASP A 160 20.10 25.87 -11.33
N LEU A 161 19.88 24.97 -10.37
CA LEU A 161 20.36 23.60 -10.44
C LEU A 161 19.67 22.79 -11.55
N LEU A 162 18.36 22.98 -11.75
CA LEU A 162 17.60 22.30 -12.80
C LEU A 162 18.21 22.54 -14.17
N SER A 163 18.57 23.79 -14.48
CA SER A 163 19.16 24.15 -15.78
C SER A 163 20.48 23.44 -16.08
N GLU A 164 21.21 23.02 -15.04
CA GLU A 164 22.49 22.33 -15.17
C GLU A 164 22.36 20.81 -15.27
N VAL A 165 21.27 20.23 -14.77
CA VAL A 165 21.07 18.77 -14.68
C VAL A 165 19.80 18.27 -15.38
N GLU A 166 19.12 19.11 -16.16
CA GLU A 166 17.81 18.82 -16.76
C GLU A 166 17.78 17.50 -17.55
N ASN A 167 18.86 17.21 -18.28
CA ASN A 167 19.03 15.98 -19.07
C ASN A 167 19.12 14.70 -18.21
N SER A 168 19.52 14.85 -16.95
CA SER A 168 19.56 13.75 -15.97
C SER A 168 18.24 13.58 -15.23
N VAL A 169 17.35 14.60 -15.22
CA VAL A 169 16.04 14.49 -14.58
C VAL A 169 15.14 13.55 -15.39
N ILE A 170 14.63 12.49 -14.79
CA ILE A 170 13.77 11.49 -15.44
C ILE A 170 12.31 11.57 -14.99
N ALA A 171 12.06 12.12 -13.80
CA ALA A 171 10.76 12.20 -13.18
C ALA A 171 10.76 13.31 -12.12
N TYR A 172 9.57 13.66 -11.63
CA TYR A 172 9.40 14.59 -10.51
C TYR A 172 8.69 13.93 -9.33
N CYS A 173 9.07 14.33 -8.12
CA CYS A 173 8.40 13.96 -6.88
C CYS A 173 7.70 15.19 -6.29
N LEU A 174 6.44 15.06 -5.90
CA LEU A 174 5.70 16.16 -5.27
C LEU A 174 6.28 16.52 -3.90
N LEU A 175 6.42 15.52 -3.02
CA LEU A 175 6.84 15.67 -1.63
C LEU A 175 7.49 14.39 -1.09
N ASP A 176 8.35 14.59 -0.08
CA ASP A 176 8.73 13.56 0.89
C ASP A 176 7.60 13.41 1.91
N GLU A 177 7.01 12.23 1.98
CA GLU A 177 6.16 11.78 3.08
C GLU A 177 5.27 12.88 3.68
N PRO A 178 4.36 13.48 2.88
CA PRO A 178 3.44 14.48 3.41
C PRO A 178 2.68 13.89 4.60
N ASP A 179 2.46 14.70 5.63
CA ASP A 179 1.53 14.32 6.70
C ASP A 179 0.11 14.26 6.10
N CYS A 180 -0.26 13.08 5.64
CA CYS A 180 -1.48 12.82 4.88
C CYS A 180 -2.76 13.09 5.68
N ARG A 181 -2.63 13.27 7.01
CA ARG A 181 -3.73 13.68 7.91
C ARG A 181 -4.02 15.18 7.84
N ARG A 182 -3.06 15.97 7.36
CA ARG A 182 -3.09 17.43 7.32
C ARG A 182 -2.97 17.99 5.91
N LYS A 183 -2.33 17.24 5.02
CA LYS A 183 -2.09 17.68 3.65
C LYS A 183 -3.37 17.56 2.84
N ASP A 184 -3.76 18.67 2.24
CA ASP A 184 -4.93 18.76 1.37
C ASP A 184 -4.64 18.11 0.00
N ILE A 185 -5.53 17.22 -0.45
CA ILE A 185 -5.42 16.56 -1.74
C ILE A 185 -5.64 17.55 -2.88
N ASP A 186 -6.51 18.54 -2.73
CA ASP A 186 -6.76 19.54 -3.78
C ASP A 186 -5.49 20.37 -4.07
N GLU A 187 -4.71 20.67 -3.03
CA GLU A 187 -3.40 21.32 -3.17
C GLU A 187 -2.42 20.41 -3.93
N MET A 188 -2.41 19.11 -3.63
CA MET A 188 -1.56 18.13 -4.34
C MET A 188 -1.95 17.99 -5.81
N GLU A 189 -3.25 17.98 -6.13
CA GLU A 189 -3.75 17.95 -7.50
C GLU A 189 -3.34 19.19 -8.30
N GLU A 190 -3.39 20.38 -7.70
CA GLU A 190 -2.93 21.60 -8.37
C GLU A 190 -1.42 21.55 -8.62
N TRP A 191 -0.61 20.99 -7.71
CA TRP A 191 0.82 20.81 -7.94
C TRP A 191 1.11 19.84 -9.08
N VAL A 192 0.37 18.73 -9.18
CA VAL A 192 0.44 17.81 -10.33
C VAL A 192 0.15 18.56 -11.62
N LYS A 193 -0.93 19.36 -11.66
CA LYS A 193 -1.31 20.14 -12.85
C LYS A 193 -0.23 21.15 -13.24
N ILE A 194 0.36 21.85 -12.27
CA ILE A 194 1.47 22.79 -12.50
C ILE A 194 2.68 22.06 -13.08
N LEU A 195 3.06 20.91 -12.52
CA LEU A 195 4.18 20.12 -13.04
C LEU A 195 3.89 19.60 -14.45
N ARG A 196 2.73 18.98 -14.69
CA ARG A 196 2.33 18.49 -16.02
C ARG A 196 2.34 19.61 -17.07
N GLY A 197 1.99 20.85 -16.68
CA GLY A 197 2.06 22.01 -17.57
C GLY A 197 3.47 22.50 -17.87
N LYS A 198 4.45 22.19 -17.02
CA LYS A 198 5.86 22.60 -17.15
C LYS A 198 6.76 21.50 -17.71
N THR A 199 6.37 20.24 -17.52
CA THR A 199 7.18 19.08 -17.87
C THR A 199 6.33 17.97 -18.46
N GLY A 200 6.90 17.24 -19.42
CA GLY A 200 6.32 15.99 -19.94
C GLY A 200 6.81 14.74 -19.21
N LYS A 201 7.51 14.89 -18.07
CA LYS A 201 8.10 13.78 -17.31
C LYS A 201 7.12 13.20 -16.28
N PRO A 202 7.22 11.89 -15.92
CA PRO A 202 6.38 11.27 -14.91
C PRO A 202 6.43 11.98 -13.56
N ILE A 203 5.30 11.99 -12.84
CA ILE A 203 5.14 12.63 -11.54
C ILE A 203 4.71 11.59 -10.50
N GLY A 204 5.44 11.53 -9.40
CA GLY A 204 5.14 10.67 -8.26
C GLY A 204 5.21 11.40 -6.92
N CYS A 205 5.14 10.64 -5.85
CA CYS A 205 5.21 11.13 -4.47
C CYS A 205 5.86 10.06 -3.59
N VAL A 206 6.65 10.46 -2.59
CA VAL A 206 7.05 9.53 -1.52
C VAL A 206 5.94 9.51 -0.48
N LEU A 207 5.51 8.34 -0.06
CA LEU A 207 4.48 8.15 0.96
C LEU A 207 4.94 7.10 1.98
N CYS A 208 4.53 7.29 3.24
CA CYS A 208 4.74 6.27 4.25
C CYS A 208 3.94 5.00 3.88
N GLY A 209 4.61 3.86 3.75
CA GLY A 209 4.04 2.62 3.25
C GLY A 209 3.52 1.66 4.32
N GLY A 210 3.87 1.86 5.61
CA GLY A 210 3.36 1.03 6.71
C GLY A 210 1.87 1.21 6.96
N ASP A 211 1.38 2.42 6.70
CA ASP A 211 -0.03 2.76 6.51
C ASP A 211 -0.06 3.89 5.49
N ILE A 212 -0.43 3.62 4.23
CA ILE A 212 -0.58 4.67 3.21
C ILE A 212 -1.48 5.76 3.80
N GLY A 213 -0.91 6.95 4.01
CA GLY A 213 -1.61 8.05 4.67
C GLY A 213 -1.28 8.29 6.16
N CYS A 214 -0.17 7.77 6.68
CA CYS A 214 0.24 7.92 8.09
C CYS A 214 -0.79 7.35 9.10
N GLY A 215 -1.49 6.26 8.75
CA GLY A 215 -2.23 5.41 9.70
C GLY A 215 -3.49 5.98 10.36
N TYR A 216 -3.83 7.26 10.16
CA TYR A 216 -4.85 7.93 10.98
C TYR A 216 -5.87 8.80 10.22
N GLY A 217 -5.99 8.69 8.89
CA GLY A 217 -7.09 9.31 8.14
C GLY A 217 -6.88 9.35 6.63
N GLY A 218 -7.95 9.28 5.83
CA GLY A 218 -7.92 9.59 4.39
C GLY A 218 -7.39 8.51 3.43
N LYS A 219 -7.11 7.27 3.89
CA LYS A 219 -6.51 6.19 3.05
C LYS A 219 -7.21 6.01 1.69
N ALA A 220 -8.54 6.02 1.65
CA ALA A 220 -9.31 5.86 0.41
C ALA A 220 -9.13 7.04 -0.56
N GLU A 221 -9.11 8.27 -0.05
CA GLU A 221 -8.94 9.48 -0.86
C GLU A 221 -7.51 9.56 -1.40
N TRP A 222 -6.51 9.21 -0.59
CA TRP A 222 -5.12 9.11 -1.03
C TRP A 222 -4.91 8.02 -2.07
N ILE A 223 -5.47 6.82 -1.87
CA ILE A 223 -5.43 5.75 -2.89
C ILE A 223 -6.07 6.23 -4.20
N LYS A 224 -7.21 6.93 -4.12
CA LYS A 224 -7.87 7.51 -5.29
C LYS A 224 -6.98 8.54 -5.98
N PHE A 225 -6.40 9.48 -5.23
CA PHE A 225 -5.46 10.48 -5.75
C PHE A 225 -4.28 9.82 -6.45
N ILE A 226 -3.61 8.86 -5.78
CA ILE A 226 -2.49 8.10 -6.34
C ILE A 226 -2.87 7.48 -7.67
N ASN A 227 -3.96 6.71 -7.69
CA ASN A 227 -4.37 5.94 -8.87
C ASN A 227 -4.91 6.79 -10.02
N THR A 228 -5.26 8.05 -9.78
CA THR A 228 -5.90 8.91 -10.81
C THR A 228 -5.05 10.11 -11.23
N LYS A 229 -4.03 10.49 -10.46
CA LYS A 229 -3.25 11.72 -10.68
C LYS A 229 -1.76 11.48 -10.82
N LEU A 230 -1.22 10.45 -10.16
CA LEU A 230 0.21 10.13 -10.19
C LEU A 230 0.52 9.09 -11.26
N ASP A 231 1.76 9.14 -11.76
CA ASP A 231 2.26 8.17 -12.74
C ASP A 231 3.05 7.03 -12.04
N PHE A 232 3.52 7.27 -10.81
CA PHE A 232 4.14 6.27 -9.94
C PHE A 232 4.09 6.74 -8.47
N VAL A 233 4.40 5.83 -7.55
CA VAL A 233 4.60 6.17 -6.13
C VAL A 233 5.88 5.57 -5.59
N MET A 234 6.51 6.27 -4.66
CA MET A 234 7.59 5.74 -3.83
C MET A 234 6.99 5.41 -2.47
N LEU A 235 6.96 4.13 -2.08
CA LEU A 235 6.33 3.70 -0.84
C LEU A 235 7.40 3.25 0.14
N SER A 236 7.50 3.96 1.24
CA SER A 236 8.50 3.64 2.25
C SER A 236 8.09 2.42 3.05
N CYS A 237 8.94 1.40 3.04
CA CYS A 237 8.79 0.20 3.84
C CYS A 237 9.23 0.51 5.28
N TYR A 238 8.45 1.34 5.97
CA TYR A 238 8.59 1.53 7.42
C TYR A 238 7.59 0.63 8.13
N PRO A 239 8.04 -0.46 8.70
CA PRO A 239 7.50 -0.82 9.99
C PRO A 239 7.97 0.24 10.99
N TYR A 240 7.06 0.95 11.65
CA TYR A 240 7.45 1.68 12.85
C TYR A 240 8.03 0.65 13.82
N ALA A 241 9.36 0.66 13.90
CA ALA A 241 10.17 -0.35 14.55
C ALA A 241 10.03 -0.24 16.07
N THR A 242 8.96 -0.81 16.59
CA THR A 242 8.94 -1.25 17.99
C THR A 242 8.89 -2.77 18.13
N PHE A 243 8.70 -3.55 17.05
CA PHE A 243 8.46 -5.00 17.18
C PHE A 243 8.93 -5.92 16.03
N ILE A 244 9.79 -5.48 15.10
CA ILE A 244 10.32 -6.45 14.13
C ILE A 244 11.49 -7.19 14.78
N GLU A 245 11.48 -8.52 14.73
CA GLU A 245 12.59 -9.35 15.16
C GLU A 245 13.69 -9.39 14.07
N GLU A 246 14.95 -9.56 14.47
CA GLU A 246 16.05 -9.79 13.52
C GLU A 246 15.76 -11.01 12.64
N GLY A 247 15.91 -10.88 11.31
CA GLY A 247 15.60 -11.94 10.34
C GLY A 247 14.16 -11.99 9.84
N LYS A 248 13.29 -11.03 10.22
CA LYS A 248 11.89 -10.91 9.74
C LYS A 248 11.65 -9.73 8.80
N GLU A 249 12.72 -9.14 8.28
CA GLU A 249 12.69 -8.04 7.33
C GLU A 249 11.82 -8.37 6.10
N THR A 250 12.03 -9.55 5.53
CA THR A 250 11.35 -10.02 4.32
C THR A 250 9.87 -10.31 4.53
N GLU A 251 9.51 -10.90 5.68
CA GLU A 251 8.11 -11.10 6.07
C GLU A 251 7.34 -9.77 6.12
N GLU A 252 8.00 -8.71 6.57
CA GLU A 252 7.36 -7.41 6.70
C GLU A 252 7.28 -6.63 5.39
N MET A 253 8.28 -6.78 4.53
CA MET A 253 8.19 -6.30 3.14
C MET A 253 7.05 -7.01 2.39
N GLU A 254 6.88 -8.32 2.60
CA GLU A 254 5.75 -9.09 2.05
C GLU A 254 4.41 -8.59 2.61
N ARG A 255 4.32 -8.34 3.93
CA ARG A 255 3.11 -7.78 4.53
C ARG A 255 2.72 -6.44 3.91
N CYS A 256 3.69 -5.55 3.68
CA CYS A 256 3.44 -4.26 3.03
C CYS A 256 2.85 -4.45 1.63
N LEU A 257 3.45 -5.35 0.84
CA LEU A 257 3.01 -5.65 -0.51
C LEU A 257 1.59 -6.24 -0.55
N GLU A 258 1.34 -7.31 0.21
CA GLU A 258 0.09 -8.06 0.13
C GLU A 258 -1.09 -7.37 0.79
N LYS A 259 -0.85 -6.54 1.81
CA LYS A 259 -1.92 -5.92 2.62
C LYS A 259 -2.02 -4.43 2.41
N GLU A 260 -0.92 -3.71 2.60
CA GLU A 260 -0.98 -2.25 2.63
C GLU A 260 -1.08 -1.64 1.24
N TRP A 261 -0.43 -2.26 0.25
CA TRP A 261 -0.28 -1.69 -1.09
C TRP A 261 -1.23 -2.27 -2.12
N LYS A 262 -2.06 -3.27 -1.76
CA LYS A 262 -3.02 -3.94 -2.66
C LYS A 262 -3.97 -2.99 -3.41
N GLY A 263 -4.22 -1.80 -2.87
CA GLY A 263 -5.08 -0.79 -3.51
C GLY A 263 -4.39 0.10 -4.55
N ILE A 264 -3.07 0.02 -4.68
CA ILE A 264 -2.27 0.89 -5.55
C ILE A 264 -2.12 0.25 -6.93
N LYS A 265 -2.50 0.99 -7.97
CA LYS A 265 -2.57 0.53 -9.37
C LYS A 265 -1.53 1.18 -10.27
N VAL A 266 -0.78 2.15 -9.75
CA VAL A 266 0.34 2.77 -10.46
C VAL A 266 1.64 2.05 -10.10
N PRO A 267 2.68 2.10 -10.94
CA PRO A 267 4.00 1.57 -10.60
C PRO A 267 4.49 2.05 -9.22
N ILE A 268 5.03 1.12 -8.43
CA ILE A 268 5.57 1.38 -7.09
C ILE A 268 7.09 1.27 -7.13
N ILE A 269 7.79 2.18 -6.47
CA ILE A 269 9.22 2.07 -6.17
C ILE A 269 9.35 1.98 -4.64
N PRO A 270 9.66 0.81 -4.06
CA PRO A 270 9.86 0.69 -2.62
C PRO A 270 11.02 1.58 -2.15
N VAL A 271 10.83 2.24 -0.99
CA VAL A 271 11.92 2.93 -0.30
C VAL A 271 12.41 2.06 0.85
N LEU A 272 13.66 1.61 0.73
CA LEU A 272 14.39 0.78 1.69
C LEU A 272 15.07 1.66 2.71
N GLN A 273 15.39 1.10 3.87
CA GLN A 273 16.06 1.84 4.93
C GLN A 273 17.43 1.23 5.19
N ALA A 274 18.45 2.09 5.26
CA ALA A 274 19.77 1.67 5.69
C ALA A 274 19.87 1.55 7.23
N HIS A 275 18.98 2.23 7.96
CA HIS A 275 18.84 2.12 9.41
C HIS A 275 17.36 2.11 9.80
N TRP A 276 17.03 1.41 10.88
CA TRP A 276 15.75 1.56 11.58
C TRP A 276 16.04 2.11 12.98
N THR A 277 15.33 3.14 13.44
CA THR A 277 15.36 3.48 14.85
C THR A 277 14.14 2.94 15.56
N GLU A 278 14.41 2.17 16.60
CA GLU A 278 13.57 2.17 17.77
C GLU A 278 14.03 3.34 18.67
N LYS A 279 13.13 3.89 19.48
CA LYS A 279 13.26 5.11 20.31
C LYS A 279 14.63 5.36 20.98
N TYR A 280 15.47 4.32 21.19
CA TYR A 280 16.87 4.41 21.65
C TYR A 280 17.84 3.37 21.04
N HIS A 281 17.43 2.58 20.03
CA HIS A 281 18.26 1.54 19.42
C HIS A 281 18.31 1.70 17.89
N LEU A 282 19.53 1.85 17.36
CA LEU A 282 19.80 1.83 15.93
C LEU A 282 19.92 0.38 15.48
N ARG A 283 19.02 -0.06 14.60
CA ARG A 283 19.10 -1.36 13.92
C ARG A 283 19.55 -1.17 12.48
N ARG A 284 20.35 -2.11 11.98
CA ARG A 284 20.84 -2.15 10.60
C ARG A 284 20.21 -3.34 9.89
N PRO A 285 19.10 -3.15 9.14
CA PRO A 285 18.51 -4.25 8.38
C PRO A 285 19.50 -4.76 7.33
N ASN A 286 19.41 -6.04 6.98
CA ASN A 286 20.33 -6.69 6.04
C ASN A 286 20.14 -6.11 4.61
N PRO A 287 21.15 -5.44 4.01
CA PRO A 287 21.03 -4.89 2.66
C PRO A 287 20.81 -5.97 1.60
N GLU A 288 21.51 -7.10 1.70
CA GLU A 288 21.42 -8.19 0.73
C GLU A 288 20.01 -8.78 0.67
N GLU A 289 19.40 -9.07 1.81
CA GLU A 289 18.03 -9.62 1.87
C GLU A 289 16.98 -8.63 1.36
N GLN A 290 17.13 -7.34 1.67
CA GLN A 290 16.24 -6.30 1.16
C GLN A 290 16.31 -6.20 -0.37
N VAL A 291 17.51 -6.13 -0.92
CA VAL A 291 17.70 -6.00 -2.37
C VAL A 291 17.27 -7.27 -3.10
N GLU A 292 17.61 -8.45 -2.59
CA GLU A 292 17.19 -9.75 -3.15
C GLU A 292 15.66 -9.86 -3.18
N PHE A 293 14.98 -9.52 -2.08
CA PHE A 293 13.53 -9.57 -1.99
C PHE A 293 12.86 -8.75 -3.10
N TRP A 294 13.23 -7.48 -3.26
CA TRP A 294 12.59 -6.61 -4.26
C TRP A 294 12.98 -6.96 -5.70
N ASN A 295 14.23 -7.35 -5.94
CA ASN A 295 14.67 -7.83 -7.25
C ASN A 295 13.92 -9.10 -7.66
N SER A 296 13.70 -10.05 -6.75
CA SER A 296 12.97 -11.30 -7.02
C SER A 296 11.52 -11.06 -7.45
N LYS A 297 10.93 -9.94 -7.01
CA LYS A 297 9.59 -9.47 -7.38
C LYS A 297 9.60 -8.49 -8.56
N ASN A 298 10.74 -8.31 -9.23
CA ASN A 298 10.91 -7.43 -10.38
C ASN A 298 10.63 -5.94 -10.07
N TYR A 299 10.98 -5.49 -8.85
CA TYR A 299 10.96 -4.09 -8.44
C TYR A 299 12.37 -3.49 -8.45
N GLY A 300 12.45 -2.20 -8.77
CA GLY A 300 13.60 -1.38 -8.40
C GLY A 300 13.41 -0.86 -6.98
N TYR A 301 14.30 0.00 -6.50
CA TYR A 301 14.20 0.53 -5.15
C TYR A 301 14.95 1.84 -4.98
N ILE A 302 14.61 2.56 -3.94
CA ILE A 302 15.35 3.73 -3.47
C ILE A 302 15.82 3.47 -2.02
N VAL A 303 17.08 3.70 -1.71
CA VAL A 303 17.62 3.56 -0.36
C VAL A 303 17.57 4.89 0.37
N TYR A 304 16.98 4.88 1.55
CA TYR A 304 17.01 5.95 2.52
C TYR A 304 18.22 5.75 3.44
N PRO A 305 19.26 6.60 3.37
CA PRO A 305 20.52 6.36 4.10
C PRO A 305 20.47 6.70 5.59
N TRP A 306 19.35 7.26 6.09
CA TRP A 306 19.12 7.80 7.45
C TRP A 306 19.54 9.28 7.63
N ARG A 307 18.95 9.97 8.63
CA ARG A 307 19.20 11.38 8.99
C ARG A 307 20.04 11.48 10.27
N ASP A 308 20.91 12.51 10.37
CA ASP A 308 21.70 12.91 11.56
C ASP A 308 23.18 12.49 11.49
N GLU A 309 23.79 12.00 12.57
CA GLU A 309 25.26 11.83 12.69
C GLU A 309 25.82 10.58 11.98
N SER A 310 24.95 9.68 11.50
CA SER A 310 25.33 8.38 10.92
C SER A 310 24.58 8.11 9.62
N SER A 311 25.19 7.31 8.75
CA SER A 311 24.66 7.00 7.43
C SER A 311 24.78 5.51 7.20
N GLY A 312 23.67 4.79 7.20
CA GLY A 312 23.71 3.33 7.11
C GLY A 312 24.33 2.83 5.81
N VAL A 313 24.27 3.64 4.76
CA VAL A 313 24.94 3.33 3.48
C VAL A 313 26.45 3.54 3.59
N LYS A 314 26.90 4.65 4.21
CA LYS A 314 28.33 4.92 4.38
C LYS A 314 28.98 3.97 5.40
N ASP A 315 28.26 3.70 6.49
CA ASP A 315 28.72 2.93 7.63
C ASP A 315 28.76 1.41 7.33
N ASP A 316 28.01 0.96 6.33
CA ASP A 316 27.96 -0.44 5.87
C ASP A 316 28.20 -0.55 4.35
N LYS A 317 29.15 0.24 3.83
CA LYS A 317 29.42 0.39 2.40
C LYS A 317 29.65 -0.94 1.69
N GLU A 318 30.50 -1.81 2.23
CA GLU A 318 30.88 -3.07 1.59
C GLU A 318 29.67 -4.00 1.38
N ARG A 319 28.75 -4.05 2.36
CA ARG A 319 27.54 -4.87 2.24
C ARG A 319 26.54 -4.27 1.25
N TRP A 320 26.39 -2.95 1.22
CA TRP A 320 25.58 -2.30 0.19
C TRP A 320 26.15 -2.52 -1.22
N GLU A 321 27.46 -2.37 -1.40
CA GLU A 321 28.13 -2.66 -2.69
C GLU A 321 27.88 -4.09 -3.15
N LYS A 322 28.00 -5.05 -2.24
CA LYS A 322 27.72 -6.46 -2.51
C LYS A 322 26.24 -6.70 -2.81
N ALA A 323 25.31 -6.12 -2.06
CA ALA A 323 23.88 -6.26 -2.28
C ALA A 323 23.44 -5.73 -3.66
N ILE A 324 24.05 -4.62 -4.10
CA ILE A 324 23.65 -3.94 -5.35
C ILE A 324 24.24 -4.61 -6.59
N ASN A 325 25.46 -5.17 -6.49
CA ASN A 325 26.24 -5.66 -7.63
C ASN A 325 26.44 -7.18 -7.66
N GLY A 326 26.17 -7.88 -6.56
CA GLY A 326 26.23 -9.35 -6.47
C GLY A 326 25.05 -10.03 -7.14
#